data_AF-A0A9D5XRV6-F1
#
_entry.id   AF-A0A9D5XRV6-F1
#
_cell.length_a   1.000
_cell.length_b   1.000
_cell.length_c   1.000
_cell.angle_alpha   90.00
_cell.angle_beta   90.00
_cell.angle_gamma   90.00
#
_symmetry.space_group_name_H-M   'P 1'
#
loop_
_entity.id
_entity.type
_entity.pdbx_description
1 polymer ?
#
loop_
_entity_poly.entity_id
_entity_poly.type
_entity_poly.pdbx_seq_one_letter_code
_entity_poly.pdbx_strand_id
1 'polypeptide(L)'
;MYRVGNPFWRFLAKLGMPLVVRVDVMFDKEANVYVATSPDLRGLVAEAKTKEELISSVYDCVDLLIEDQVHQPLKHKPLAAWDGDFRLA
;
A
#
# COMPACT_ATOMS: atom_id res chain seq x y z
N MET A 1 -8.53 12.99 -2.44
CA MET A 1 -7.47 11.97 -2.30
C MET A 1 -6.69 11.90 -3.61
N TYR A 2 -5.37 11.78 -3.58
CA TYR A 2 -4.53 11.70 -4.78
C TYR A 2 -3.82 10.35 -4.86
N ARG A 3 -3.78 9.74 -6.05
CA ARG A 3 -3.22 8.40 -6.24
C ARG A 3 -1.68 8.43 -6.26
N VAL A 4 -1.06 7.56 -5.48
CA VAL A 4 0.40 7.35 -5.52
C VAL A 4 0.79 6.76 -6.87
N GLY A 5 1.94 7.18 -7.42
CA GLY A 5 2.38 6.78 -8.76
C GLY A 5 1.96 7.74 -9.89
N ASN A 6 0.94 8.58 -9.69
CA ASN A 6 0.58 9.64 -10.65
C ASN A 6 1.58 10.82 -10.59
N PRO A 7 1.79 11.57 -11.69
CA PRO A 7 2.72 12.70 -11.70
C PRO A 7 2.50 13.68 -10.53
N PHE A 8 3.59 14.20 -9.95
CA PHE A 8 3.57 15.14 -8.82
C PHE A 8 2.99 14.63 -7.49
N TRP A 9 2.66 13.34 -7.36
CA TRP A 9 2.13 12.79 -6.10
C TRP A 9 3.02 13.09 -4.88
N ARG A 10 4.35 13.07 -5.04
CA ARG A 10 5.31 13.38 -3.97
C ARG A 10 5.20 14.81 -3.49
N PHE A 11 5.01 15.77 -4.41
CA PHE A 11 4.82 17.17 -4.05
C PHE A 11 3.51 17.38 -3.28
N LEU A 12 2.42 16.73 -3.72
CA LEU A 12 1.13 16.78 -3.04
C LEU A 12 1.18 16.10 -1.66
N ALA A 13 1.90 14.98 -1.55
CA ALA A 13 2.19 14.33 -0.28
C ALA A 13 2.90 15.29 0.69
N LYS A 14 3.89 16.04 0.20
CA LYS A 14 4.62 17.05 0.98
C LYS A 14 3.72 18.17 1.50
N LEU A 15 2.75 18.61 0.68
CA LEU A 15 1.76 19.59 1.09
C LEU A 15 0.74 19.07 2.11
N GLY A 16 0.71 17.76 2.36
CA GLY A 16 -0.23 17.13 3.29
C GLY A 16 -1.55 16.72 2.63
N MET A 17 -1.58 16.55 1.31
CA MET A 17 -2.78 16.03 0.64
C MET A 17 -2.98 14.55 0.99
N PRO A 18 -4.21 14.11 1.27
CA PRO A 18 -4.48 12.70 1.54
C PRO A 18 -4.22 11.86 0.30
N LEU A 19 -3.45 10.78 0.46
CA LEU A 19 -3.02 9.89 -0.62
C LEU A 19 -3.80 8.59 -0.62
N VAL A 20 -3.89 7.97 -1.80
CA VAL A 20 -4.45 6.63 -2.00
C VAL A 20 -3.44 5.74 -2.73
N VAL A 21 -3.23 4.53 -2.23
CA VAL A 21 -2.35 3.51 -2.81
C VAL A 21 -3.19 2.33 -3.25
N ARG A 22 -3.06 1.90 -4.51
CA ARG A 22 -3.65 0.62 -4.96
C ARG A 22 -2.85 -0.55 -4.41
N VAL A 23 -3.52 -1.52 -3.81
CA VAL A 23 -2.89 -2.75 -3.31
C VAL A 23 -3.51 -3.96 -4.00
N ASP A 24 -2.63 -4.76 -4.60
CA ASP A 24 -2.98 -6.01 -5.29
C ASP A 24 -2.65 -7.18 -4.34
N VAL A 25 -3.64 -8.02 -4.05
CA VAL A 25 -3.49 -9.18 -3.15
C VAL A 25 -3.59 -10.46 -3.95
N MET A 26 -2.64 -11.37 -3.75
CA MET A 26 -2.65 -12.72 -4.26
C MET A 26 -2.50 -13.73 -3.13
N PHE A 27 -3.02 -14.94 -3.32
CA PHE A 27 -2.81 -16.03 -2.38
C PHE A 27 -1.81 -17.02 -2.98
N ASP A 28 -0.70 -17.22 -2.28
CA ASP A 28 0.30 -18.22 -2.64
C ASP A 28 -0.11 -19.58 -2.04
N LYS A 29 -0.48 -20.52 -2.91
CA LYS A 29 -0.91 -21.86 -2.52
C LYS A 29 0.25 -22.75 -2.04
N GLU A 30 1.47 -22.49 -2.48
CA GLU A 30 2.65 -23.27 -2.08
C GLU A 30 3.10 -22.87 -0.67
N ALA A 31 3.13 -21.57 -0.40
CA ALA A 31 3.51 -21.02 0.90
C ALA A 31 2.33 -20.92 1.88
N ASN A 32 1.08 -21.06 1.41
CA ASN A 32 -0.16 -20.94 2.18
C ASN A 32 -0.26 -19.57 2.90
N VAL A 33 0.05 -18.50 2.18
CA VAL A 33 0.03 -17.11 2.68
C VAL A 33 -0.61 -16.18 1.66
N TYR A 34 -1.17 -15.07 2.14
CA TYR A 34 -1.54 -13.93 1.31
C TYR A 34 -0.33 -13.04 1.11
N VAL A 35 -0.15 -12.56 -0.12
CA VAL A 35 0.90 -11.62 -0.51
C VAL A 35 0.24 -10.38 -1.11
N ALA A 36 0.57 -9.22 -0.56
CA ALA A 36 0.15 -7.92 -1.03
C ALA A 36 1.31 -7.20 -1.71
N THR A 37 1.05 -6.66 -2.89
CA THR A 37 2.01 -5.86 -3.66
C THR A 37 1.34 -4.58 -4.17
N SER A 38 2.13 -3.61 -4.64
CA SER A 38 1.56 -2.44 -5.29
C SER A 38 2.37 -2.03 -6.53
N PRO A 39 1.70 -1.85 -7.68
CA PRO A 39 2.29 -1.20 -8.85
C PRO A 39 2.48 0.32 -8.66
N ASP A 40 1.74 0.90 -7.71
CA ASP A 40 1.72 2.35 -7.47
C ASP A 40 2.80 2.75 -6.46
N LEU A 41 3.09 1.88 -5.48
CA LEU A 41 4.10 2.07 -4.44
C LEU A 41 5.24 1.07 -4.59
N ARG A 42 6.32 1.50 -5.24
CA ARG A 42 7.52 0.67 -5.42
C ARG A 42 8.08 0.24 -4.06
N GLY A 43 8.32 -1.07 -3.92
CA GLY A 43 8.85 -1.67 -2.70
C GLY A 43 7.77 -2.20 -1.74
N LEU A 44 6.48 -1.97 -2.02
CA LEU A 44 5.41 -2.58 -1.22
C LEU A 44 5.33 -4.08 -1.52
N VAL A 45 5.79 -4.87 -0.56
CA VAL A 45 5.59 -6.32 -0.48
C VAL A 45 5.30 -6.63 0.98
N ALA A 46 4.12 -7.18 1.25
CA ALA A 46 3.74 -7.65 2.58
C ALA A 46 3.14 -9.05 2.45
N GLU A 47 3.44 -9.93 3.39
CA GLU A 47 2.92 -11.29 3.41
C GLU A 47 2.38 -11.64 4.79
N ALA A 48 1.28 -12.40 4.83
CA ALA A 48 0.68 -12.83 6.07
C ALA A 48 -0.19 -14.10 5.90
N LYS A 49 -0.41 -14.82 6.99
CA LYS A 49 -1.25 -16.04 6.97
C LYS A 49 -2.74 -15.73 6.90
N THR A 50 -3.14 -14.59 7.44
CA THR A 50 -4.53 -14.15 7.48
C THR A 50 -4.70 -12.80 6.77
N LYS A 51 -5.92 -12.50 6.35
CA LYS A 51 -6.23 -11.24 5.65
C LYS A 51 -6.09 -10.05 6.59
N GLU A 52 -6.46 -10.23 7.85
CA GLU A 52 -6.42 -9.21 8.90
C GLU A 52 -4.97 -8.81 9.20
N GLU A 53 -4.08 -9.79 9.36
CA GLU A 53 -2.65 -9.55 9.50
C GLU A 53 -2.07 -8.86 8.26
N LEU A 54 -2.45 -9.31 7.06
CA LEU A 54 -2.01 -8.70 5.81
C LEU A 54 -2.38 -7.22 5.75
N ILE A 55 -3.60 -6.87 6.13
CA ILE A 55 -4.07 -5.48 6.14
C ILE A 55 -3.21 -4.64 7.08
N SER A 56 -2.94 -5.12 8.29
CA SER A 56 -2.08 -4.38 9.23
C SER A 56 -0.68 -4.18 8.66
N SER A 57 -0.05 -5.25 8.16
CA SER A 57 1.29 -5.20 7.58
C SER A 57 1.35 -4.26 6.37
N VAL A 58 0.33 -4.25 5.52
CA VAL A 58 0.25 -3.34 4.38
C VAL A 58 0.22 -1.89 4.85
N TYR A 59 -0.60 -1.54 5.85
CA TYR A 59 -0.65 -0.16 6.35
C TYR A 59 0.69 0.28 6.95
N ASP A 60 1.35 -0.58 7.73
CA ASP A 60 2.66 -0.28 8.31
C ASP A 60 3.73 -0.08 7.23
N CYS A 61 3.75 -0.94 6.21
CA CYS A 61 4.68 -0.81 5.09
C CYS A 61 4.41 0.43 4.23
N VAL A 62 3.14 0.73 3.95
CA VAL A 62 2.76 1.90 3.13
C VAL A 62 3.20 3.20 3.80
N ASP A 63 2.99 3.34 5.11
CA ASP A 63 3.42 4.51 5.88
C ASP A 63 4.94 4.70 5.74
N LEU A 64 5.73 3.66 6.05
CA LEU A 64 7.19 3.70 6.00
C LEU A 64 7.73 3.99 4.59
N LEU A 65 7.19 3.31 3.56
CA LEU A 65 7.68 3.45 2.19
C LEU A 65 7.37 4.82 1.60
N ILE A 66 6.22 5.39 1.93
CA ILE A 66 5.90 6.74 1.46
C ILE A 66 6.81 7.75 2.15
N GLU A 67 6.95 7.67 3.48
CA GLU A 67 7.82 8.57 4.25
C GLU A 67 9.27 8.53 3.76
N ASP A 68 9.79 7.34 3.44
CA ASP A 68 11.10 7.16 2.83
C ASP A 68 11.20 7.88 1.46
N GLN A 69 10.20 7.71 0.59
CA GLN A 69 10.21 8.32 -0.75
C GLN A 69 10.01 9.84 -0.77
N VAL A 70 9.35 10.40 0.25
CA VAL A 70 9.17 11.86 0.39
C VAL A 70 10.19 12.51 1.32
N HIS A 71 10.94 11.72 2.08
CA HIS A 71 11.89 12.15 3.13
C HIS A 71 11.27 13.06 4.18
N GLN A 72 10.03 12.77 4.57
CA GLN A 72 9.31 13.50 5.62
C GLN A 72 8.19 12.65 6.21
N PRO A 73 7.81 12.87 7.48
CA PRO A 73 6.65 12.21 8.05
C PRO A 73 5.36 12.64 7.35
N LEU A 74 4.42 11.70 7.22
CA LEU A 74 3.11 12.01 6.63
C LEU A 74 2.22 12.74 7.64
N LYS A 75 1.54 13.79 7.20
CA LYS A 75 0.54 14.51 8.01
C LYS A 75 -0.76 13.71 8.17
N HIS A 76 -1.08 12.86 7.20
CA HIS A 76 -2.28 12.04 7.17
C HIS A 76 -1.91 10.62 6.74
N LYS A 77 -2.51 9.62 7.39
CA LYS A 77 -2.34 8.24 6.97
C LYS A 77 -2.88 8.06 5.54
N PRO A 78 -2.07 7.51 4.63
CA PRO A 78 -2.49 7.15 3.28
C PRO A 78 -3.52 6.02 3.37
N LEU A 79 -4.47 6.04 2.45
CA LEU A 79 -5.49 4.99 2.37
C LEU A 79 -5.03 3.92 1.38
N ALA A 80 -4.96 2.68 1.84
CA ALA A 80 -4.81 1.52 0.97
C ALA A 80 -6.17 1.23 0.31
N ALA A 81 -6.29 1.53 -0.98
CA ALA A 81 -7.42 1.14 -1.79
C ALA A 81 -7.16 -0.26 -2.35
N TRP A 82 -7.83 -1.23 -1.74
CA TRP A 82 -7.88 -2.61 -2.21
C TRP A 82 -8.75 -2.62 -3.46
N ASP A 83 -8.23 -3.18 -4.56
CA ASP A 83 -9.03 -3.34 -5.78
C ASP A 83 -10.03 -4.48 -5.58
N GLY A 84 -11.04 -4.24 -4.74
CA GLY A 84 -12.41 -4.77 -4.71
C GLY A 84 -12.71 -6.26 -4.91
N ASP A 85 -11.73 -7.11 -5.17
CA ASP A 85 -11.92 -8.45 -5.69
C ASP A 85 -10.92 -9.35 -4.97
N PHE A 86 -11.35 -9.88 -3.83
CA PHE A 86 -10.83 -11.17 -3.35
C PHE A 86 -11.20 -12.20 -4.42
N ARG A 87 -10.47 -12.22 -5.54
CA ARG A 87 -10.60 -13.28 -6.54
C ARG A 87 -10.06 -14.55 -5.89
N LEU A 88 -10.95 -15.19 -5.15
CA LEU A 88 -10.91 -16.61 -4.85
C LEU A 88 -10.76 -17.32 -6.19
N ALA A 89 -9.55 -17.79 -6.44
CA ALA A 89 -9.27 -18.82 -7.44
C ALA A 89 -8.74 -20.06 -6.73
#